data_AF-A0A6S6R5T1-F1
#
_entry.id   AF-A0A6S6R5T1-F1
#
_cell.length_a   1.000
_cell.length_b   1.000
_cell.length_c   1.000
_cell.angle_alpha   90.00
_cell.angle_beta   90.00
_cell.angle_gamma   90.00
#
_symmetry.space_group_name_H-M   'P 1'
#
loop_
_entity.id
_entity.type
_entity.pdbx_description
1 polymer ?
#
loop_
_entity_poly.entity_id
_entity_poly.type
_entity_poly.pdbx_seq_one_letter_code
_entity_poly.pdbx_strand_id
1 'polypeptide(L)'
;MADYIPTVISECLRIVVCTRNLNWNNDEYKANVIEPYNKIQEMQNELERSNMTATVEQMREVLEMLKLVFKTKKVPLEEQLERFNEVFDKTQTRSLFTDFELPTAEDL
;
A
#
# COMPACT_ATOMS: atom_id res chain seq x y z
N MET A 1 3.20 -23.96 13.63
CA MET A 1 2.69 -22.59 13.41
C MET A 1 2.18 -22.57 11.99
N ALA A 2 0.92 -22.19 11.75
CA ALA A 2 0.48 -21.98 10.37
C ALA A 2 1.30 -20.84 9.79
N ASP A 3 1.94 -21.04 8.63
CA ASP A 3 2.63 -19.96 7.93
C ASP A 3 1.61 -18.86 7.63
N TYR A 4 1.85 -17.66 8.14
CA TYR A 4 1.01 -16.49 7.86
C TYR A 4 1.33 -16.00 6.44
N ILE A 5 0.38 -16.17 5.52
CA ILE A 5 0.46 -15.57 4.19
C ILE A 5 -0.13 -14.16 4.29
N PRO A 6 0.66 -13.09 4.09
CA PRO A 6 0.16 -11.73 4.15
C PRO A 6 -0.84 -11.47 3.02
N THR A 7 -1.84 -10.63 3.29
CA THR A 7 -2.73 -10.07 2.27
C THR A 7 -2.14 -8.78 1.70
N VAL A 8 -2.59 -8.36 0.51
CA VAL A 8 -2.21 -7.07 -0.10
C VAL A 8 -2.42 -5.93 0.89
N ILE A 9 -3.57 -5.92 1.57
CA ILE A 9 -3.93 -4.87 2.53
C ILE A 9 -2.96 -4.84 3.72
N SER A 10 -2.72 -6.00 4.33
CA SER A 10 -1.81 -6.10 5.48
C SER A 10 -0.37 -5.73 5.13
N GLU A 11 0.11 -6.11 3.94
CA GLU A 11 1.46 -5.80 3.49
C GLU A 11 1.62 -4.31 3.16
N CYS A 12 0.61 -3.69 2.54
CA CYS A 12 0.58 -2.24 2.32
C CYS A 12 0.61 -1.46 3.64
N LEU A 13 -0.19 -1.85 4.64
CA LEU A 13 -0.16 -1.23 5.98
C LEU A 13 1.23 -1.32 6.62
N ARG A 14 1.84 -2.51 6.58
CA ARG A 14 3.21 -2.72 7.10
C ARG A 14 4.21 -1.79 6.41
N ILE A 15 4.16 -1.71 5.08
CA ILE A 15 5.07 -0.89 4.28
C ILE A 15 4.88 0.60 4.61
N VAL A 16 3.65 1.10 4.71
CA VAL A 16 3.38 2.50 5.08
C VAL A 16 4.07 2.87 6.41
N VAL A 17 4.04 1.97 7.39
CA VAL A 17 4.68 2.18 8.70
C VAL A 17 6.20 2.07 8.62
N CYS A 18 6.73 1.09 7.87
CA CYS A 18 8.17 0.84 7.77
C CYS A 18 8.92 1.81 6.84
N THR A 19 8.22 2.46 5.90
CA THR A 19 8.84 3.38 4.95
C THR A 19 9.03 4.76 5.55
N ARG A 20 10.28 5.24 5.49
CA ARG A 20 10.69 6.53 6.05
C ARG A 20 9.95 7.68 5.37
N ASN A 21 9.50 8.66 6.17
CA ASN A 21 9.00 9.93 5.67
C ASN A 21 10.16 10.92 5.47
N LEU A 22 10.29 11.49 4.28
CA LEU A 22 11.24 12.54 3.92
C LEU A 22 10.55 13.89 3.64
N ASN A 23 9.22 13.96 3.79
CA ASN A 23 8.47 15.19 3.66
C ASN A 23 8.35 15.95 4.99
N TRP A 24 8.56 17.27 4.93
CA TRP A 24 8.52 18.17 6.07
C TRP A 24 7.19 18.93 6.19
N ASN A 25 6.30 18.79 5.20
CA ASN A 25 4.97 19.39 5.24
C ASN A 25 4.00 18.51 6.06
N ASN A 26 3.66 18.97 7.25
CA ASN A 26 2.77 18.25 8.17
C ASN A 26 1.33 18.14 7.65
N ASP A 27 0.84 19.14 6.92
CA ASP A 27 -0.53 19.13 6.40
C ASP A 27 -0.68 18.10 5.28
N GLU A 28 0.30 18.05 4.35
CA GLU A 28 0.38 16.99 3.34
C GLU A 28 0.52 15.61 3.97
N TYR A 29 1.38 15.47 5.00
CA TYR A 29 1.54 14.19 5.69
C TYR A 29 0.23 13.73 6.33
N LYS A 30 -0.51 14.62 6.97
CA LYS A 30 -1.80 14.29 7.56
C LYS A 30 -2.81 13.85 6.49
N ALA A 31 -3.00 14.65 5.45
CA ALA A 31 -3.99 14.41 4.41
C ALA A 31 -3.68 13.20 3.53
N ASN A 32 -2.41 12.96 3.20
CA ASN A 32 -2.01 11.98 2.19
C ASN A 32 -1.22 10.79 2.76
N VAL A 33 -0.96 10.74 4.07
CA VAL A 33 -0.40 9.55 4.74
C VAL A 33 -1.34 9.02 5.82
N ILE A 34 -1.70 9.86 6.79
CA ILE A 34 -2.51 9.41 7.93
C ILE A 34 -3.92 9.03 7.51
N GLU A 35 -4.60 9.88 6.72
CA GLU A 35 -5.95 9.58 6.27
C GLU A 35 -6.02 8.33 5.36
N PRO A 36 -5.15 8.15 4.35
CA PRO A 36 -5.10 6.90 3.59
C PRO A 36 -4.79 5.67 4.45
N TYR A 37 -3.83 5.78 5.38
CA TYR A 37 -3.52 4.69 6.30
C TYR A 37 -4.75 4.26 7.12
N ASN A 38 -5.49 5.23 7.68
CA ASN A 38 -6.69 4.94 8.45
C ASN A 38 -7.77 4.24 7.60
N LYS A 39 -7.97 4.69 6.35
CA LYS A 39 -8.91 4.05 5.42
C LYS A 39 -8.54 2.59 5.12
N ILE A 40 -7.25 2.34 4.84
CA ILE A 40 -6.76 0.97 4.61
C ILE A 40 -6.96 0.12 5.88
N GLN A 41 -6.71 0.69 7.06
CA GLN A 41 -6.88 0.00 8.33
C GLN A 41 -8.35 -0.32 8.63
N GLU A 42 -9.27 0.60 8.33
CA GLU A 42 -10.72 0.38 8.44
C GLU A 42 -11.17 -0.75 7.51
N MET A 43 -10.72 -0.73 6.25
CA MET A 43 -10.99 -1.80 5.28
C MET A 43 -10.50 -3.17 5.79
N GLN A 44 -9.27 -3.25 6.32
CA GLN A 44 -8.74 -4.48 6.92
C GLN A 44 -9.63 -4.96 8.08
N ASN A 45 -10.02 -4.06 8.98
CA ASN A 45 -10.87 -4.39 10.13
C ASN A 45 -12.25 -4.89 9.71
N GLU A 46 -12.84 -4.31 8.66
CA GLU A 46 -14.15 -4.73 8.14
C GLU A 46 -14.08 -6.13 7.52
N LEU A 47 -13.03 -6.42 6.75
CA LEU A 47 -12.80 -7.75 6.17
C LEU A 47 -12.59 -8.81 7.25
N GLU A 48 -11.82 -8.51 8.30
CA GLU A 48 -11.63 -9.41 9.44
C GLU A 48 -12.93 -9.66 10.20
N ARG A 49 -13.71 -8.60 10.49
CA ARG A 49 -15.00 -8.71 11.19
C ARG A 49 -16.03 -9.51 10.40
N SER A 50 -16.01 -9.38 9.07
CA SER A 50 -16.92 -10.09 8.16
C SER A 50 -16.38 -11.47 7.75
N ASN A 51 -15.16 -11.82 8.15
CA ASN A 51 -14.44 -13.02 7.73
C ASN A 51 -14.40 -13.17 6.19
N MET A 52 -14.25 -12.04 5.51
CA MET A 52 -14.19 -11.95 4.05
C MET A 52 -12.76 -11.69 3.58
N THR A 53 -12.54 -11.95 2.29
CA THR A 53 -11.30 -11.58 1.61
C THR A 53 -11.54 -10.33 0.77
N ALA A 54 -10.50 -9.51 0.61
CA ALA A 54 -10.59 -8.31 -0.20
C ALA A 54 -10.94 -8.64 -1.65
N THR A 55 -11.75 -7.81 -2.30
CA THR A 55 -11.95 -7.91 -3.75
C THR A 55 -10.75 -7.32 -4.51
N VAL A 56 -10.64 -7.61 -5.81
CA VAL A 56 -9.57 -7.06 -6.65
C VAL A 56 -9.62 -5.53 -6.69
N GLU A 57 -10.82 -4.96 -6.68
CA GLU A 57 -11.06 -3.51 -6.66
C GLU A 57 -10.57 -2.88 -5.36
N GLN A 58 -10.88 -3.50 -4.21
CA GLN A 58 -10.40 -3.06 -2.90
C GLN A 58 -8.87 -3.15 -2.81
N MET A 59 -8.27 -4.24 -3.30
CA MET A 59 -6.82 -4.37 -3.38
C MET A 59 -6.20 -3.27 -4.24
N ARG A 60 -6.80 -2.97 -5.41
CA ARG A 60 -6.33 -1.89 -6.29
C ARG A 60 -6.42 -0.54 -5.60
N GLU A 61 -7.52 -0.25 -4.91
CA GLU A 61 -7.69 0.99 -4.15
C GLU A 61 -6.57 1.17 -3.12
N VAL A 62 -6.20 0.09 -2.42
CA VAL A 62 -5.10 0.09 -1.44
C VAL A 62 -3.73 0.30 -2.11
N LEU A 63 -3.49 -0.30 -3.28
CA LEU A 63 -2.25 -0.10 -4.04
C LEU A 63 -2.11 1.35 -4.53
N GLU A 64 -3.21 1.99 -4.97
CA GLU A 64 -3.21 3.41 -5.34
C GLU A 64 -2.97 4.31 -4.13
N MET A 65 -3.59 4.00 -2.99
CA MET A 65 -3.30 4.72 -1.74
C MET A 65 -1.84 4.58 -1.32
N LEU A 66 -1.23 3.40 -1.49
CA LEU A 66 0.20 3.20 -1.23
C LEU A 66 1.07 4.08 -2.14
N LYS A 67 0.73 4.20 -3.43
CA LYS A 67 1.41 5.07 -4.39
C LYS A 67 1.35 6.54 -3.95
N LEU A 68 0.18 7.01 -3.51
CA LEU A 68 0.00 8.37 -2.97
C LEU A 68 0.85 8.60 -1.71
N VAL A 69 0.89 7.61 -0.80
CA VAL A 69 1.70 7.69 0.42
C VAL A 69 3.17 7.84 0.08
N PHE A 70 3.68 7.04 -0.86
CA PHE A 70 5.09 7.13 -1.27
C PHE A 70 5.45 8.47 -1.89
N LYS A 71 4.60 8.98 -2.78
CA LYS A 71 4.75 10.32 -3.34
C LYS A 71 4.81 11.36 -2.24
N THR A 72 3.87 11.30 -1.30
CA THR A 72 3.81 12.26 -0.18
C THR A 72 5.00 12.14 0.74
N LYS A 73 5.48 10.93 1.03
CA LYS A 73 6.66 10.69 1.87
C LYS A 73 7.98 10.98 1.15
N LYS A 74 7.94 11.33 -0.15
CA LYS A 74 9.11 11.55 -1.02
C LYS A 74 10.04 10.34 -1.03
N VAL A 75 9.46 9.15 -1.13
CA VAL A 75 10.21 7.89 -1.17
C VAL A 75 10.95 7.80 -2.51
N PRO A 76 12.24 7.44 -2.53
CA PRO A 76 12.98 7.27 -3.79
C PRO A 76 12.31 6.25 -4.72
N LEU A 77 12.31 6.51 -6.03
CA LEU A 77 11.63 5.67 -7.03
C LEU A 77 12.01 4.18 -6.92
N GLU A 78 13.30 3.91 -6.77
CA GLU A 78 13.83 2.54 -6.63
C GLU A 78 13.21 1.82 -5.43
N GLU A 79 13.16 2.47 -4.26
CA GLU A 79 12.49 1.89 -3.09
C GLU A 79 10.99 1.69 -3.34
N GLN A 80 10.31 2.63 -4.00
CA GLN A 80 8.89 2.44 -4.31
C GLN A 80 8.65 1.18 -5.14
N LEU A 81 9.45 0.98 -6.19
CA LEU A 81 9.37 -0.20 -7.07
C LEU A 81 9.67 -1.49 -6.31
N GLU A 82 10.70 -1.49 -5.46
CA GLU A 82 11.02 -2.62 -4.59
C GLU A 82 9.85 -2.98 -3.67
N ARG A 83 9.21 -1.99 -3.04
CA ARG A 83 8.05 -2.22 -2.15
C ARG A 83 6.84 -2.77 -2.90
N PHE A 84 6.53 -2.27 -4.08
CA PHE A 84 5.43 -2.82 -4.88
C PHE A 84 5.71 -4.26 -5.31
N ASN A 85 6.94 -4.56 -5.73
CA ASN A 85 7.34 -5.92 -6.03
C ASN A 85 7.25 -6.83 -4.79
N GLU A 86 7.68 -6.35 -3.63
CA GLU A 86 7.54 -7.05 -2.34
C GLU A 86 6.07 -7.39 -2.04
N VAL A 87 5.14 -6.45 -2.25
CA VAL A 87 3.69 -6.71 -2.09
C VAL A 87 3.23 -7.83 -3.02
N PHE A 88 3.49 -7.70 -4.32
CA PHE A 88 2.99 -8.66 -5.31
C PHE A 88 3.58 -10.06 -5.12
N ASP A 89 4.85 -10.14 -4.77
CA ASP A 89 5.56 -11.41 -4.62
C ASP A 89 5.16 -12.13 -3.32
N LYS A 90 5.01 -11.41 -2.20
CA LYS A 90 4.56 -12.02 -0.93
C LYS A 90 3.10 -12.46 -0.95
N THR A 91 2.27 -11.72 -1.67
CA THR A 91 0.81 -11.98 -1.72
C THR A 91 0.41 -12.85 -2.90
N GLN A 92 1.35 -13.13 -3.83
CA GLN A 92 1.12 -13.91 -5.06
C GLN A 92 0.02 -13.31 -5.96
N THR A 93 -0.09 -11.97 -5.98
CA THR A 93 -1.19 -11.27 -6.67
C THR A 93 -0.78 -10.60 -7.99
N ARG A 94 0.47 -10.75 -8.44
CA ARG A 94 0.98 -10.08 -9.66
C ARG A 94 0.10 -10.31 -10.90
N SER A 95 -0.45 -11.51 -11.06
CA SER A 95 -1.30 -11.86 -12.20
C SER A 95 -2.66 -11.14 -12.21
N LEU A 96 -3.09 -10.59 -11.06
CA LEU A 96 -4.35 -9.83 -10.94
C LEU A 96 -4.19 -8.37 -11.35
N PHE A 97 -2.94 -7.88 -11.43
CA PHE A 97 -2.59 -6.47 -11.58
C PHE A 97 -1.64 -6.23 -12.75
N THR A 98 -1.83 -6.95 -13.86
CA THR A 98 -0.99 -6.81 -15.07
C THR A 98 -1.08 -5.44 -15.72
N ASP A 99 -2.18 -4.73 -15.47
CA ASP A 99 -2.50 -3.39 -15.96
C ASP A 99 -2.27 -2.30 -14.90
N PHE A 100 -1.74 -2.65 -13.73
CA PHE A 100 -1.46 -1.68 -12.68
C PHE A 100 -0.21 -0.87 -13.02
N GLU A 101 -0.33 0.46 -13.00
CA GLU A 101 0.75 1.37 -13.34
C GLU A 101 1.68 1.62 -12.14
N LEU A 102 2.83 0.94 -12.16
CA LEU A 102 3.90 1.17 -11.19
C LEU A 102 4.38 2.63 -11.21
N PRO A 103 4.92 3.15 -10.09
CA PRO A 103 5.52 4.47 -10.05
C PRO A 103 6.60 4.65 -11.12
N THR A 104 6.64 5.83 -11.73
CA THR A 104 7.64 6.22 -12.72
C THR A 104 8.37 7.50 -12.30
N ALA A 105 9.41 7.87 -13.03
CA ALA A 105 10.13 9.12 -12.77
C ALA A 105 9.26 10.38 -12.94
N GLU A 106 8.15 10.29 -13.68
CA GLU A 106 7.21 11.40 -13.89
C GLU A 106 6.30 11.66 -12.68
N ASP A 107 6.22 10.71 -11.74
CA ASP A 107 5.37 10.79 -10.55
C ASP A 107 6.00 11.55 -9.36
N LEU A 108 7.33 11.75 -9.39
CA LEU A 108 8.16 12.26 -8.28
C LEU A 108 8.28 13.79 -8.20
#